data_AF-A0A7S4R3W6-F1
#
_entry.id   AF-A0A7S4R3W6-F1
#
_cell.length_a   1.000
_cell.length_b   1.000
_cell.length_c   1.000
_cell.angle_alpha   90.00
_cell.angle_beta   90.00
_cell.angle_gamma   90.00
#
_symmetry.space_group_name_H-M   'P 1'
#
loop_
_entity.id
_entity.type
_entity.pdbx_description
1 polymer ?
#
loop_
_entity_poly.entity_id
_entity_poly.type
_entity_poly.pdbx_seq_one_letter_code
_entity_poly.pdbx_strand_id
1 'polypeptide(L)'
;LMYARMFWFHRCLCVFAMARTNKTKKTKYMAQAKRMHKELTDSLKNKNPNILHYVSLLNAEKAALKQKRNQDDVRKLYNDAINLSARSGYVHDAALAQERFADFLRGIAGDFKEAKYHLEGAIQRYTDWGAMGIVEHLRNEYQDVLAGSSKN
;
A
#
# COMPACT_ATOMS: atom_id res chain seq x y z
N LEU A 1 8.95 -15.56 15.90
CA LEU A 1 9.43 -14.17 15.68
C LEU A 1 9.04 -13.58 14.31
N MET A 2 9.03 -14.35 13.21
CA MET A 2 8.64 -13.86 11.87
C MET A 2 7.14 -13.51 11.76
N TYR A 3 6.24 -14.38 12.25
CA TYR A 3 4.78 -14.16 12.24
C TYR A 3 4.32 -12.91 13.00
N ALA A 4 4.99 -12.58 14.10
CA ALA A 4 4.68 -11.36 14.84
C ALA A 4 4.87 -10.13 13.94
N ARG A 5 5.95 -10.08 13.14
CA ARG A 5 6.27 -8.92 12.30
C ARG A 5 5.29 -8.74 11.14
N MET A 6 4.86 -9.84 10.53
CA MET A 6 3.78 -9.82 9.53
C MET A 6 2.48 -9.27 10.14
N PHE A 7 2.12 -9.72 11.34
CA PHE A 7 0.96 -9.19 12.07
C PHE A 7 1.10 -7.69 12.37
N TRP A 8 2.28 -7.23 12.80
CA TRP A 8 2.55 -5.80 13.03
C TRP A 8 2.42 -4.96 11.76
N PHE A 9 2.89 -5.48 10.62
CA PHE A 9 2.78 -4.82 9.32
C PHE A 9 1.31 -4.67 8.88
N HIS A 10 0.54 -5.75 8.83
CA HIS A 10 -0.88 -5.68 8.45
C HIS A 10 -1.69 -4.81 9.41
N ARG A 11 -1.42 -4.90 10.72
CA ARG A 11 -2.05 -4.01 11.70
C ARG A 11 -1.72 -2.54 11.41
N CYS A 12 -0.50 -2.23 11.00
CA CYS A 12 -0.10 -0.86 10.65
C CYS A 12 -0.88 -0.37 9.43
N LEU A 13 -0.97 -1.19 8.37
CA LEU A 13 -1.80 -0.91 7.19
C LEU A 13 -3.27 -0.67 7.54
N CYS A 14 -3.88 -1.50 8.38
CA CYS A 14 -5.26 -1.31 8.83
C CYS A 14 -5.44 0.02 9.57
N VAL A 15 -4.49 0.42 10.42
CA VAL A 15 -4.54 1.69 11.13
C VAL A 15 -4.36 2.88 10.18
N PHE A 16 -3.51 2.75 9.14
CA PHE A 16 -3.39 3.74 8.06
C PHE A 16 -4.70 3.89 7.28
N ALA A 17 -5.35 2.79 6.91
CA ALA A 17 -6.65 2.79 6.25
C ALA A 17 -7.74 3.44 7.13
N MET A 18 -7.81 3.09 8.42
CA MET A 18 -8.75 3.73 9.37
C MET A 18 -8.51 5.23 9.53
N ALA A 19 -7.26 5.70 9.42
CA ALA A 19 -6.95 7.13 9.45
C ALA A 19 -7.42 7.87 8.18
N ARG A 20 -7.58 7.18 7.04
CA ARG A 20 -8.13 7.74 5.79
C ARG A 20 -9.65 7.86 5.86
N THR A 21 -10.34 6.88 6.42
CA THR A 21 -11.81 6.82 6.48
C THR A 21 -12.40 7.60 7.66
N ASN A 22 -11.74 7.60 8.83
CA ASN A 22 -12.31 8.15 10.06
C ASN A 22 -11.77 9.55 10.39
N LYS A 23 -12.52 10.60 9.98
CA LYS A 23 -12.13 12.01 10.15
C LYS A 23 -12.07 12.45 11.63
N THR A 24 -12.93 11.93 12.51
CA THR A 24 -13.01 12.35 13.92
C THR A 24 -11.91 11.76 14.80
N LYS A 25 -11.41 10.56 14.46
CA LYS A 25 -10.32 9.89 15.21
C LYS A 25 -8.98 9.85 14.46
N LYS A 26 -8.86 10.57 13.35
CA LYS A 26 -7.66 10.61 12.48
C LYS A 26 -6.36 10.81 13.25
N THR A 27 -6.33 11.75 14.20
CA THR A 27 -5.12 12.07 14.98
C THR A 27 -4.66 10.91 15.86
N LYS A 28 -5.61 10.17 16.46
CA LYS A 28 -5.33 8.99 17.29
C LYS A 28 -4.76 7.85 16.44
N TYR A 29 -5.38 7.56 15.30
CA TYR A 29 -4.89 6.52 14.40
C TYR A 29 -3.54 6.87 13.78
N MET A 30 -3.31 8.14 13.42
CA MET A 30 -1.99 8.60 12.98
C MET A 30 -0.91 8.43 14.05
N ALA A 31 -1.20 8.74 15.31
CA ALA A 31 -0.24 8.57 16.41
C ALA A 31 0.12 7.09 16.59
N GLN A 32 -0.89 6.20 16.53
CA GLN A 32 -0.71 4.76 16.61
C GLN A 32 0.12 4.21 15.43
N ALA A 33 -0.20 4.62 14.20
CA ALA A 33 0.55 4.23 13.01
C ALA A 33 2.01 4.69 13.06
N LYS A 34 2.26 5.93 13.53
CA LYS A 34 3.64 6.44 13.70
C LYS A 34 4.45 5.63 14.70
N ARG A 35 3.84 5.21 15.81
CA ARG A 35 4.52 4.38 16.83
C ARG A 35 4.91 3.03 16.24
N MET A 36 3.97 2.35 15.61
CA MET A 36 4.21 1.04 14.99
C MET A 36 5.21 1.10 13.83
N HIS A 37 5.15 2.16 13.02
CA HIS A 37 6.14 2.42 11.97
C HIS A 37 7.54 2.59 12.57
N LYS A 38 7.68 3.32 13.68
CA LYS A 38 8.97 3.52 14.35
C LYS A 38 9.54 2.18 14.84
N GLU A 39 8.73 1.36 15.51
CA GLU A 39 9.14 0.02 15.99
C GLU A 39 9.65 -0.88 14.85
N LEU A 40 8.97 -0.89 13.70
CA LEU A 40 9.40 -1.63 12.50
C LEU A 40 10.68 -1.04 11.89
N THR A 41 10.85 0.29 11.90
CA THR A 41 12.05 0.95 11.38
C THR A 41 13.26 0.74 12.29
N ASP A 42 13.07 0.74 13.61
CA ASP A 42 14.14 0.45 14.56
C ASP A 42 14.57 -1.03 14.46
N SER A 43 13.64 -1.92 14.13
CA SER A 43 13.96 -3.32 13.82
C SER A 43 14.83 -3.47 12.54
N LEU A 44 14.77 -2.53 11.59
CA LEU A 44 15.65 -2.52 10.41
C LEU A 44 17.09 -2.16 10.77
N LYS A 45 17.29 -1.26 11.74
CA LYS A 45 18.63 -0.88 12.22
C LYS A 45 19.38 -2.07 12.79
N ASN A 46 18.66 -3.07 13.28
CA ASN A 46 19.19 -4.36 13.69
C ASN A 46 19.54 -5.30 12.49
N LYS A 47 19.73 -4.72 11.29
CA LYS A 47 20.18 -5.36 10.03
C LYS A 47 19.36 -6.57 9.58
N ASN A 48 18.04 -6.55 9.75
CA ASN A 48 17.18 -7.59 9.19
C ASN A 48 16.65 -7.15 7.81
N PRO A 49 17.19 -7.66 6.68
CA PRO A 49 16.75 -7.25 5.34
C PRO A 49 15.31 -7.69 5.02
N ASN A 50 14.78 -8.71 5.70
CA ASN A 50 13.46 -9.31 5.40
C ASN A 50 12.27 -8.44 5.84
N ILE A 51 12.51 -7.24 6.33
CA ILE A 51 11.45 -6.28 6.68
C ILE A 51 11.56 -4.97 5.90
N LEU A 52 12.55 -4.86 5.01
CA LEU A 52 12.82 -3.64 4.27
C LEU A 52 11.66 -3.29 3.33
N HIS A 53 11.05 -4.31 2.70
CA HIS A 53 9.92 -4.14 1.80
C HIS A 53 8.65 -3.66 2.54
N TYR A 54 8.37 -4.23 3.73
CA TYR A 54 7.29 -3.75 4.59
C TYR A 54 7.46 -2.29 4.99
N VAL A 55 8.66 -1.89 5.42
CA VAL A 55 8.93 -0.51 5.83
C VAL A 55 8.88 0.44 4.64
N SER A 56 9.33 0.01 3.46
CA SER A 56 9.24 0.79 2.22
C SER A 56 7.79 1.14 1.89
N LEU A 57 6.87 0.17 1.92
CA LEU A 57 5.45 0.42 1.69
C LEU A 57 4.83 1.33 2.77
N LEU A 58 5.17 1.14 4.04
CA LEU A 58 4.65 1.99 5.12
C LEU A 58 5.13 3.44 5.02
N ASN A 59 6.34 3.69 4.50
CA ASN A 59 6.82 5.03 4.20
C ASN A 59 5.97 5.69 3.09
N ALA A 60 5.62 4.95 2.03
CA ALA A 60 4.76 5.42 0.96
C ALA A 60 3.36 5.80 1.48
N GLU A 61 2.72 4.93 2.27
CA GLU A 61 1.41 5.19 2.90
C GLU A 61 1.43 6.42 3.82
N LYS A 62 2.50 6.57 4.61
CA LYS A 62 2.68 7.73 5.48
C LYS A 62 2.83 9.03 4.68
N ALA A 63 3.49 8.99 3.53
CA ALA A 63 3.62 10.14 2.63
C ALA A 63 2.27 10.47 1.97
N ALA A 64 1.56 9.45 1.49
CA ALA A 64 0.22 9.56 0.91
C ALA A 64 -0.80 10.19 1.88
N LEU A 65 -0.69 9.90 3.19
CA LEU A 65 -1.54 10.52 4.22
C LEU A 65 -1.26 12.00 4.46
N LYS A 66 -0.01 12.44 4.26
CA LYS A 66 0.45 13.77 4.66
C LYS A 66 0.30 14.81 3.57
N GLN A 67 0.35 14.40 2.30
CA GLN A 67 0.53 15.35 1.21
C GLN A 67 -0.52 15.20 0.12
N LYS A 68 -1.15 16.33 -0.22
CA LYS A 68 -1.78 16.56 -1.52
C LYS A 68 -0.85 17.29 -2.50
N ARG A 69 0.31 17.80 -2.06
CA ARG A 69 1.18 18.73 -2.84
C ARG A 69 2.44 18.11 -3.47
N ASN A 70 3.09 17.10 -2.88
CA ASN A 70 4.19 16.37 -3.55
C ASN A 70 3.73 14.97 -3.96
N GLN A 71 2.92 14.88 -5.01
CA GLN A 71 2.44 13.60 -5.52
C GLN A 71 3.59 12.75 -6.08
N ASP A 72 4.58 13.37 -6.71
CA ASP A 72 5.72 12.66 -7.32
C ASP A 72 6.61 11.96 -6.30
N ASP A 73 6.83 12.56 -5.12
CA ASP A 73 7.53 11.90 -4.01
C ASP A 73 6.80 10.64 -3.56
N VAL A 74 5.46 10.70 -3.49
CA VAL A 74 4.62 9.57 -3.09
C VAL A 74 4.66 8.47 -4.17
N ARG A 75 4.54 8.84 -5.45
CA ARG A 75 4.67 7.90 -6.59
C ARG A 75 6.01 7.18 -6.56
N LYS A 76 7.11 7.92 -6.31
CA LYS A 76 8.45 7.34 -6.21
C LYS A 76 8.53 6.32 -5.06
N LEU A 77 8.02 6.67 -3.88
CA LEU A 77 8.03 5.77 -2.72
C LEU A 77 7.23 4.49 -2.97
N TYR A 78 6.07 4.55 -3.64
CA TYR A 78 5.33 3.36 -4.02
C TYR A 78 6.08 2.51 -5.03
N ASN A 79 6.65 3.11 -6.08
CA ASN A 79 7.46 2.39 -7.06
C ASN A 79 8.67 1.70 -6.43
N ASP A 80 9.35 2.37 -5.49
CA ASP A 80 10.46 1.77 -4.75
C ASP A 80 10.00 0.56 -3.93
N ALA A 81 8.84 0.64 -3.26
CA ALA A 81 8.26 -0.45 -2.49
C ALA A 81 7.86 -1.65 -3.37
N ILE A 82 7.25 -1.40 -4.53
CA ILE A 82 6.88 -2.43 -5.51
C ILE A 82 8.14 -3.13 -6.03
N ASN A 83 9.12 -2.36 -6.48
CA ASN A 83 10.36 -2.89 -7.05
C ASN A 83 11.17 -3.66 -6.03
N LEU A 84 11.25 -3.18 -4.79
CA LEU A 84 11.92 -3.87 -3.71
C LEU A 84 11.24 -5.21 -3.40
N SER A 85 9.92 -5.21 -3.21
CA SER A 85 9.15 -6.44 -2.92
C SER A 85 9.28 -7.47 -4.04
N ALA A 86 9.16 -7.02 -5.30
CA ALA A 86 9.27 -7.89 -6.47
C ALA A 86 10.67 -8.50 -6.62
N ARG A 87 11.74 -7.70 -6.50
CA ARG A 87 13.13 -8.18 -6.59
C ARG A 87 13.51 -9.12 -5.46
N SER A 88 12.90 -8.96 -4.29
CA SER A 88 13.12 -9.83 -3.14
C SER A 88 12.26 -11.11 -3.15
N GLY A 89 11.45 -11.34 -4.20
CA GLY A 89 10.62 -12.54 -4.34
C GLY A 89 9.29 -12.49 -3.56
N TYR A 90 8.96 -11.38 -2.93
CA TYR A 90 7.69 -11.18 -2.21
C TYR A 90 6.59 -10.71 -3.18
N VAL A 91 6.13 -11.62 -4.04
CA VAL A 91 5.16 -11.32 -5.12
C VAL A 91 3.83 -10.78 -4.58
N HIS A 92 3.34 -11.34 -3.48
CA HIS A 92 2.12 -10.89 -2.80
C HIS A 92 2.28 -9.49 -2.19
N ASP A 93 3.45 -9.18 -1.63
CA ASP A 93 3.71 -7.83 -1.09
C ASP A 93 3.87 -6.79 -2.20
N ALA A 94 4.43 -7.18 -3.36
CA ALA A 94 4.46 -6.34 -4.55
C ALA A 94 3.05 -6.07 -5.09
N ALA A 95 2.18 -7.08 -5.09
CA ALA A 95 0.78 -6.95 -5.48
C ALA A 95 0.03 -6.00 -4.54
N LEU A 96 0.21 -6.17 -3.22
CA LEU A 96 -0.35 -5.29 -2.20
C LEU A 96 0.14 -3.85 -2.38
N ALA A 97 1.43 -3.64 -2.62
CA ALA A 97 1.98 -2.30 -2.86
C ALA A 97 1.36 -1.64 -4.10
N GLN A 98 1.13 -2.40 -5.18
CA GLN A 98 0.46 -1.91 -6.38
C GLN A 98 -1.03 -1.57 -6.14
N GLU A 99 -1.75 -2.40 -5.39
CA GLU A 99 -3.13 -2.13 -4.98
C GLU A 99 -3.24 -0.83 -4.17
N ARG A 100 -2.38 -0.67 -3.15
CA ARG A 100 -2.35 0.55 -2.33
C ARG A 100 -1.98 1.80 -3.13
N PHE A 101 -1.13 1.65 -4.13
CA PHE A 101 -0.77 2.75 -5.03
C PHE A 101 -1.93 3.13 -5.95
N ALA A 102 -2.63 2.14 -6.53
CA ALA A 102 -3.84 2.38 -7.32
C ALA A 102 -4.93 3.10 -6.51
N ASP A 103 -5.14 2.72 -5.24
CA ASP A 103 -6.09 3.41 -4.33
C ASP A 103 -5.68 4.87 -4.06
N PHE A 104 -4.37 5.13 -3.91
CA PHE A 104 -3.86 6.49 -3.79
C PHE A 104 -4.11 7.32 -5.05
N LEU A 105 -3.81 6.78 -6.23
CA LEU A 105 -4.01 7.44 -7.52
C LEU A 105 -5.50 7.67 -7.81
N ARG A 106 -6.38 6.71 -7.47
CA ARG A 106 -7.84 6.87 -7.55
C ARG A 106 -8.34 8.06 -6.73
N GLY A 107 -7.71 8.33 -5.57
CA GLY A 107 -8.04 9.47 -4.72
C GLY A 107 -7.52 10.82 -5.22
N ILE A 108 -6.67 10.84 -6.25
CA ILE A 108 -6.17 12.05 -6.92
C ILE A 108 -6.99 12.27 -8.19
N ALA A 109 -7.52 13.48 -8.37
CA ALA A 109 -8.28 13.81 -9.58
C ALA A 109 -7.35 13.73 -10.81
N GLY A 110 -7.61 12.79 -11.73
CA GLY A 110 -6.98 12.73 -13.06
C GLY A 110 -6.13 11.50 -13.38
N ASP A 111 -5.77 10.68 -12.38
CA ASP A 111 -4.76 9.61 -12.57
C ASP A 111 -5.34 8.20 -12.81
N PHE A 112 -6.60 8.09 -13.25
CA PHE A 112 -7.27 6.80 -13.47
C PHE A 112 -6.50 5.85 -14.40
N LYS A 113 -5.78 6.38 -15.39
CA LYS A 113 -4.95 5.57 -16.29
C LYS A 113 -3.77 4.92 -15.57
N GLU A 114 -3.08 5.68 -14.72
CA GLU A 114 -1.97 5.17 -13.91
C GLU A 114 -2.50 4.21 -12.83
N ALA A 115 -3.62 4.57 -12.19
CA ALA A 115 -4.30 3.72 -11.21
C ALA A 115 -4.68 2.36 -11.81
N LYS A 116 -5.24 2.36 -13.02
CA LYS A 116 -5.60 1.14 -13.76
C LYS A 116 -4.37 0.27 -14.04
N TYR A 117 -3.28 0.87 -14.53
CA TYR A 117 -2.03 0.14 -14.80
C TYR A 117 -1.51 -0.59 -13.55
N HIS A 118 -1.49 0.09 -12.40
CA HIS A 118 -1.06 -0.53 -11.15
C HIS A 118 -2.02 -1.61 -10.67
N LEU A 119 -3.33 -1.38 -10.81
CA LEU A 119 -4.35 -2.35 -10.42
C LEU A 119 -4.31 -3.63 -11.27
N GLU A 120 -4.13 -3.51 -12.59
CA GLU A 120 -3.94 -4.66 -13.48
C GLU A 120 -2.68 -5.46 -13.11
N GLY A 121 -1.59 -4.76 -12.77
CA GLY A 121 -0.39 -5.38 -12.24
C GLY A 121 -0.63 -6.15 -10.93
N ALA A 122 -1.40 -5.57 -10.00
CA ALA A 122 -1.75 -6.23 -8.74
C ALA A 122 -2.59 -7.50 -9.01
N ILE A 123 -3.58 -7.42 -9.89
CA ILE A 123 -4.41 -8.54 -10.32
C ILE A 123 -3.57 -9.66 -10.92
N GLN A 124 -2.64 -9.34 -11.83
CA GLN A 124 -1.77 -10.34 -12.43
C GLN A 124 -0.93 -11.05 -11.37
N ARG A 125 -0.28 -10.30 -10.47
CA ARG A 125 0.56 -10.88 -9.41
C ARG A 125 -0.23 -11.74 -8.42
N TYR A 126 -1.44 -11.32 -8.04
CA TYR A 126 -2.31 -12.14 -7.19
C TYR A 126 -2.82 -13.38 -7.92
N THR A 127 -3.05 -13.30 -9.24
CA THR A 127 -3.39 -14.45 -10.09
C THR A 127 -2.24 -15.45 -10.13
N ASP A 128 -1.02 -14.98 -10.40
CA ASP A 128 0.19 -15.81 -10.43
C ASP A 128 0.46 -16.49 -9.08
N TRP A 129 0.13 -15.81 -7.98
CA TRP A 129 0.23 -16.36 -6.64
C TRP A 129 -0.91 -17.34 -6.27
N GLY A 130 -2.00 -17.37 -7.05
CA GLY A 130 -3.17 -18.23 -6.81
C GLY A 130 -4.24 -17.65 -5.88
N ALA A 131 -4.18 -16.36 -5.55
CA ALA A 131 -5.12 -15.70 -4.64
C ALA A 131 -6.41 -15.22 -5.35
N MET A 132 -7.14 -16.14 -5.97
CA MET A 132 -8.31 -15.82 -6.81
C MET A 132 -9.44 -15.08 -6.06
N GLY A 133 -9.62 -15.33 -4.76
CA GLY A 133 -10.59 -14.58 -3.95
C GLY A 133 -10.24 -13.09 -3.82
N ILE A 134 -8.95 -12.75 -3.76
CA ILE A 134 -8.48 -11.36 -3.74
C ILE A 134 -8.65 -10.73 -5.12
N VAL A 135 -8.33 -11.48 -6.18
CA VAL A 135 -8.52 -11.03 -7.58
C VAL A 135 -9.97 -10.62 -7.83
N GLU A 136 -10.92 -11.48 -7.43
CA GLU A 136 -12.34 -11.21 -7.60
C GLU A 136 -12.80 -10.01 -6.77
N HIS A 137 -12.33 -9.90 -5.52
CA HIS A 137 -12.60 -8.73 -4.69
C HIS A 137 -12.09 -7.43 -5.33
N LEU A 138 -10.87 -7.41 -5.87
CA LEU A 138 -10.29 -6.23 -6.51
C LEU A 138 -11.05 -5.81 -7.77
N ARG A 139 -11.46 -6.77 -8.60
CA ARG A 139 -12.25 -6.49 -9.81
C ARG A 139 -13.58 -5.84 -9.48
N ASN A 140 -14.23 -6.29 -8.41
CA ASN A 140 -15.50 -5.75 -7.96
C ASN A 140 -15.35 -4.37 -7.30
N GLU A 141 -14.38 -4.20 -6.41
CA GLU A 141 -14.18 -2.96 -5.65
C GLU A 141 -13.69 -1.79 -6.51
N TYR A 142 -12.85 -2.08 -7.51
CA TYR A 142 -12.21 -1.07 -8.36
C TYR A 142 -12.73 -1.10 -9.80
N GLN A 143 -13.97 -1.55 -10.00
CA GLN A 143 -14.59 -1.61 -11.33
C GLN A 143 -14.60 -0.23 -12.02
N ASP A 144 -14.75 0.85 -11.25
CA ASP A 144 -14.68 2.24 -11.71
C ASP A 144 -13.30 2.58 -12.32
N VAL A 145 -12.23 2.20 -11.63
CA VAL A 145 -10.85 2.40 -12.10
C VAL A 145 -10.55 1.55 -13.33
N LEU A 146 -10.96 0.27 -13.33
CA LEU A 146 -10.74 -0.63 -14.45
C LEU A 146 -11.50 -0.21 -15.71
N ALA A 147 -12.71 0.34 -15.54
CA ALA A 147 -13.51 0.93 -16.61
C ALA A 147 -13.00 2.30 -17.08
N GLY A 148 -12.03 2.91 -16.37
CA GLY A 148 -11.52 4.24 -16.69
C GLY A 148 -12.58 5.35 -16.53
N SER A 149 -13.62 5.10 -15.73
CA SER A 149 -14.77 5.99 -15.58
C SER A 149 -14.92 6.38 -14.12
N SER A 150 -14.78 7.67 -13.80
CA SER A 150 -15.19 8.18 -12.48
C SER A 150 -16.70 7.91 -12.33
N LYS A 151 -17.13 7.29 -11.22
CA LYS A 151 -18.56 7.26 -10.89
C LYS A 151 -19.04 8.72 -10.83
N ASN A 152 -19.89 9.10 -11.80
CA ASN A 152 -20.64 10.36 -11.78
C ASN A 152 -21.62 10.34 -10.60
#